data_AF-A0AAD5MK59-F1
#
_entry.id   AF-A0AAD5MK59-F1
#
_cell.length_a   1.000
_cell.length_b   1.000
_cell.length_c   1.000
_cell.angle_alpha   90.00
_cell.angle_beta   90.00
_cell.angle_gamma   90.00
#
_symmetry.space_group_name_H-M   'P 1'
#
loop_
_entity.id
_entity.type
_entity.pdbx_description
1 polymer ?
#
loop_
_entity_poly.entity_id
_entity_poly.type
_entity_poly.pdbx_seq_one_letter_code
_entity_poly.pdbx_strand_id
1 'polypeptide(L)'
;MALIAAVLPSLALITYAAYQYQHDNYWWTYVPAIGIAGITCIHPLPSVRLWRIISSVVIVGGTLLMLFLCWTFHSLEETAGYDLKEAGNLPFVAIGVALTASTRLLLGPNTNFVHYLRSFILILCLMLGFFITAYSIKYYFV
;
A
#
# COMPACT_ATOMS: atom_id res chain seq x y z
N MET A 1 17.17 1.20 13.69
CA MET A 1 17.42 0.64 12.35
C MET A 1 16.15 0.45 11.52
N ALA A 2 15.09 -0.20 12.03
CA ALA A 2 13.86 -0.45 11.24
C ALA A 2 13.13 0.82 10.74
N LEU A 3 13.18 1.93 11.49
CA LEU A 3 12.58 3.20 11.08
C LEU A 3 13.24 3.79 9.82
N ILE A 4 14.58 3.70 9.74
CA ILE A 4 15.38 4.22 8.61
C ILE A 4 15.08 3.43 7.34
N ALA A 5 14.87 2.11 7.48
CA ALA A 5 14.52 1.23 6.36
C ALA A 5 13.16 1.55 5.74
N ALA A 6 12.24 2.17 6.50
CA ALA A 6 10.93 2.58 5.99
C ALA A 6 10.94 3.98 5.36
N VAL A 7 11.86 4.87 5.76
CA VAL A 7 11.90 6.27 5.27
C VAL A 7 12.21 6.33 3.78
N LEU A 8 13.22 5.60 3.32
CA LEU A 8 13.67 5.63 1.92
C LEU A 8 12.57 5.16 0.94
N PRO A 9 11.91 4.00 1.14
CA PRO A 9 10.77 3.60 0.31
C PRO A 9 9.56 4.53 0.48
N SER A 10 9.35 5.13 1.65
CA SER A 10 8.28 6.13 1.83
C SER A 10 8.49 7.38 0.99
N LEU A 11 9.73 7.87 0.94
CA LEU A 11 10.09 9.01 0.10
C LEU A 11 9.91 8.66 -1.37
N ALA A 12 10.32 7.45 -1.80
CA ALA A 12 10.09 6.97 -3.15
C ALA A 12 8.59 6.96 -3.51
N LEU A 13 7.73 6.44 -2.61
CA LEU A 13 6.27 6.45 -2.80
C LEU A 13 5.71 7.88 -2.91
N ILE A 14 6.17 8.82 -2.09
CA ILE A 14 5.74 10.22 -2.16
C ILE A 14 6.20 10.88 -3.46
N THR A 15 7.45 10.67 -3.86
CA THR A 15 7.95 11.21 -5.14
C THR A 15 7.18 10.64 -6.32
N TYR A 16 6.84 9.36 -6.27
CA TYR A 16 6.03 8.71 -7.30
C TYR A 16 4.59 9.23 -7.31
N ALA A 17 3.98 9.42 -6.13
CA ALA A 17 2.67 10.02 -6.01
C ALA A 17 2.62 11.45 -6.58
N ALA A 18 3.67 12.24 -6.34
CA ALA A 18 3.80 13.59 -6.92
C ALA A 18 3.99 13.55 -8.44
N TYR A 19 4.77 12.59 -8.95
CA TYR A 19 4.93 12.37 -10.39
C TYR A 19 3.58 12.02 -11.05
N GLN A 20 2.84 11.06 -10.48
CA GLN A 20 1.55 10.63 -11.02
C GLN A 20 0.49 11.73 -10.97
N TYR A 21 0.46 12.53 -9.90
CA TYR A 21 -0.43 13.68 -9.81
C TYR A 21 -0.27 14.66 -10.99
N GLN A 22 0.93 14.77 -11.56
CA GLN A 22 1.22 15.69 -12.65
C GLN A 22 1.02 15.09 -14.05
N HIS A 23 1.14 13.77 -14.20
CA HIS A 23 1.25 13.12 -15.52
C HIS A 23 0.12 12.14 -15.84
N ASP A 24 -0.72 11.78 -14.86
CA ASP A 24 -1.78 10.80 -15.02
C ASP A 24 -3.16 11.44 -14.77
N ASN A 25 -4.12 11.21 -15.67
CA ASN A 25 -5.50 11.70 -15.54
C ASN A 25 -6.30 10.94 -14.47
N TYR A 26 -5.90 9.69 -14.18
CA TYR A 26 -6.54 8.80 -13.21
C TYR A 26 -5.82 8.78 -11.85
N TRP A 27 -4.94 9.76 -11.62
CA TRP A 27 -4.14 9.91 -10.40
C TRP A 27 -4.95 9.74 -9.11
N TRP A 28 -6.19 10.20 -9.10
CA TRP A 28 -7.10 10.19 -7.96
C TRP A 28 -7.37 8.77 -7.41
N THR A 29 -7.17 7.73 -8.23
CA THR A 29 -7.35 6.33 -7.83
C THR A 29 -6.21 5.84 -6.93
N TYR A 30 -4.95 6.18 -7.27
CA TYR A 30 -3.76 5.56 -6.66
C TYR A 30 -3.01 6.53 -5.74
N VAL A 31 -2.90 7.80 -6.14
CA VAL A 31 -2.08 8.82 -5.45
C VAL A 31 -2.50 9.04 -4.00
N PRO A 32 -3.79 9.11 -3.63
CA PRO A 32 -4.17 9.24 -2.22
C PRO A 32 -3.69 8.06 -1.38
N ALA A 33 -3.82 6.82 -1.89
CA ALA A 33 -3.39 5.63 -1.18
C ALA A 33 -1.86 5.59 -1.01
N ILE A 34 -1.11 5.85 -2.09
CA ILE A 34 0.36 5.83 -2.12
C ILE A 34 0.94 6.97 -1.27
N GLY A 35 0.45 8.20 -1.48
CA GLY A 35 0.95 9.39 -0.81
C GLY A 35 0.70 9.36 0.69
N ILE A 36 -0.52 8.99 1.12
CA ILE A 36 -0.83 8.88 2.56
C ILE A 36 -0.01 7.75 3.20
N ALA A 37 0.16 6.61 2.52
CA ALA A 37 1.02 5.53 3.00
C ALA A 37 2.46 6.03 3.25
N GLY A 38 3.05 6.70 2.27
CA GLY A 38 4.38 7.30 2.41
C GLY A 38 4.47 8.28 3.57
N ILE A 39 3.51 9.21 3.70
CA ILE A 39 3.49 10.19 4.81
C ILE A 39 3.42 9.47 6.17
N THR A 40 2.58 8.44 6.30
CA THR A 40 2.44 7.71 7.57
C THR A 40 3.68 6.93 7.98
N CYS A 41 4.56 6.60 7.04
CA CYS A 41 5.75 5.80 7.28
C CYS A 41 7.05 6.62 7.43
N ILE A 42 7.10 7.89 6.97
CA ILE A 42 8.26 8.77 7.22
C ILE A 42 8.45 9.04 8.71
N HIS A 43 7.36 9.38 9.41
CA HIS A 43 7.42 9.73 10.81
C HIS A 43 6.29 9.04 11.57
N PRO A 44 6.46 7.76 11.92
CA PRO A 44 5.38 7.01 12.53
C PRO A 44 5.21 7.42 13.99
N LEU A 45 3.99 7.88 14.32
CA LEU A 45 3.63 8.43 15.62
C LEU A 45 2.55 7.55 16.30
N PRO A 46 2.91 6.38 16.86
CA PRO A 46 1.93 5.42 17.39
C PRO A 46 1.13 5.95 18.59
N SER A 47 1.65 6.93 19.32
CA SER A 47 0.94 7.60 20.43
C SER A 47 -0.21 8.48 19.91
N VAL A 48 -0.08 9.07 18.72
CA VAL A 48 -1.05 10.01 18.16
C VAL A 48 -2.28 9.25 17.62
N ARG A 49 -3.48 9.66 18.08
CA ARG A 49 -4.75 9.03 17.65
C ARG A 49 -4.97 9.19 16.14
N LEU A 50 -4.68 10.37 15.60
CA LEU A 50 -4.84 10.67 14.18
C LEU A 50 -3.98 9.74 13.31
N TRP A 51 -2.69 9.57 13.63
CA TRP A 51 -1.80 8.66 12.91
C TRP A 51 -2.33 7.22 12.94
N ARG A 52 -2.85 6.75 14.08
CA ARG A 52 -3.48 5.42 14.19
C ARG A 52 -4.71 5.27 13.29
N ILE A 53 -5.53 6.31 13.16
CA ILE A 53 -6.72 6.26 12.29
C ILE A 53 -6.27 6.26 10.82
N ILE A 54 -5.41 7.20 10.43
CA ILE A 54 -4.93 7.33 9.05
C ILE A 54 -4.22 6.05 8.60
N SER A 55 -3.30 5.51 9.41
CA SER A 55 -2.65 4.23 9.09
C SER A 55 -3.64 3.07 9.01
N SER A 56 -4.77 3.09 9.73
CA SER A 56 -5.79 2.02 9.61
C SER A 56 -6.52 2.13 8.28
N VAL A 57 -6.85 3.36 7.89
CA VAL A 57 -7.51 3.65 6.61
C VAL A 57 -6.60 3.26 5.45
N VAL A 58 -5.31 3.59 5.51
CA VAL A 58 -4.34 3.17 4.50
C VAL A 58 -4.24 1.65 4.41
N ILE A 59 -4.13 0.96 5.55
CA ILE A 59 -3.97 -0.50 5.54
C ILE A 59 -5.24 -1.18 5.02
N VAL A 60 -6.40 -0.91 5.62
CA VAL A 60 -7.65 -1.61 5.25
C VAL A 60 -8.17 -1.11 3.92
N GLY A 61 -8.29 0.21 3.75
CA GLY A 61 -8.76 0.82 2.50
C GLY A 61 -7.82 0.57 1.34
N GLY A 62 -6.50 0.67 1.56
CA GLY A 62 -5.50 0.31 0.57
C GLY A 62 -5.51 -1.18 0.23
N THR A 63 -5.75 -2.07 1.20
CA THR A 63 -5.89 -3.52 0.92
C THR A 63 -7.12 -3.79 0.05
N LEU A 64 -8.26 -3.16 0.36
CA LEU A 64 -9.48 -3.31 -0.44
C LEU A 64 -9.30 -2.75 -1.85
N LEU A 65 -8.70 -1.57 -1.98
CA LEU A 65 -8.36 -0.98 -3.28
C LEU A 65 -7.41 -1.88 -4.08
N MET A 66 -6.35 -2.37 -3.43
CA MET A 66 -5.38 -3.29 -4.03
C MET A 66 -6.05 -4.57 -4.53
N LEU A 67 -6.91 -5.20 -3.73
CA LEU A 67 -7.63 -6.42 -4.12
C LEU A 67 -8.59 -6.15 -5.27
N PHE A 68 -9.32 -5.04 -5.22
CA PHE A 68 -10.24 -4.62 -6.28
C PHE A 68 -9.49 -4.40 -7.60
N LEU A 69 -8.38 -3.67 -7.58
CA LEU A 69 -7.55 -3.43 -8.75
C LEU A 69 -6.94 -4.73 -9.29
N CYS A 70 -6.40 -5.58 -8.41
CA CYS A 70 -5.85 -6.88 -8.78
C CYS A 70 -6.89 -7.75 -9.49
N TRP A 71 -8.11 -7.83 -8.94
CA TRP A 71 -9.19 -8.60 -9.53
C TRP A 71 -9.65 -8.00 -10.87
N THR A 72 -9.76 -6.68 -10.95
CA THR A 72 -10.16 -5.96 -12.17
C THR A 72 -9.16 -6.19 -13.30
N PHE A 73 -7.87 -5.94 -13.05
CA PHE A 73 -6.84 -6.12 -14.07
C PHE A 73 -6.72 -7.58 -14.49
N HIS A 74 -6.77 -8.53 -13.53
CA HIS A 74 -6.76 -9.95 -13.85
C HIS A 74 -7.92 -10.36 -14.76
N SER A 75 -9.11 -9.81 -14.53
CA SER A 75 -10.31 -10.13 -15.33
C SER A 75 -10.25 -9.51 -16.72
N LEU A 76 -9.46 -8.45 -16.92
CA LEU A 76 -9.30 -7.76 -18.20
C LEU A 76 -8.16 -8.34 -19.06
N GLU A 77 -7.26 -9.18 -18.52
CA GLU A 77 -6.09 -9.70 -19.24
C GLU A 77 -6.45 -10.49 -20.51
N GLU A 78 -7.59 -11.17 -20.51
CA GLU A 78 -8.03 -11.99 -21.64
C GLU A 78 -8.91 -11.21 -22.63
N THR A 79 -9.18 -9.93 -22.36
CA THR A 79 -10.08 -9.12 -23.19
C THR A 79 -9.28 -8.34 -24.23
N ALA A 80 -9.44 -8.71 -25.50
CA ALA A 80 -8.78 -8.04 -26.62
C ALA A 80 -9.19 -6.55 -26.70
N GLY A 81 -8.20 -5.65 -26.77
CA GLY A 81 -8.39 -4.21 -26.98
C GLY A 81 -8.24 -3.33 -25.73
N TYR A 82 -8.02 -3.90 -24.54
CA TYR A 82 -7.69 -3.12 -23.34
C TYR A 82 -6.18 -2.97 -23.16
N ASP A 83 -5.72 -1.73 -23.00
CA ASP A 83 -4.34 -1.39 -22.65
C ASP A 83 -4.19 -1.41 -21.12
N LEU A 84 -3.37 -2.34 -20.59
CA LEU A 84 -3.18 -2.57 -19.16
C LEU A 84 -2.06 -1.73 -18.54
N LYS A 85 -1.63 -0.64 -19.18
CA LYS A 85 -0.61 0.29 -18.63
C LYS A 85 -0.90 0.75 -17.19
N GLU A 86 -2.17 0.97 -16.87
CA GLU A 86 -2.61 1.37 -15.52
C GLU A 86 -2.33 0.30 -14.44
N ALA A 87 -2.21 -0.98 -14.84
CA ALA A 87 -1.89 -2.06 -13.92
C ALA A 87 -0.46 -1.94 -13.36
N GLY A 88 0.41 -1.14 -14.01
CA GLY A 88 1.72 -0.76 -13.48
C GLY A 88 1.66 0.04 -12.17
N ASN A 89 0.50 0.62 -11.82
CA ASN A 89 0.31 1.37 -10.57
C ASN A 89 0.01 0.47 -9.36
N LEU A 90 -0.54 -0.73 -9.60
CA LEU A 90 -0.91 -1.71 -8.58
C LEU A 90 0.21 -2.06 -7.56
N PRO A 91 1.46 -2.34 -7.98
CA PRO A 91 2.52 -2.71 -7.05
C PRO A 91 2.88 -1.56 -6.10
N PHE A 92 2.75 -0.28 -6.51
CA PHE A 92 3.03 0.83 -5.60
C PHE A 92 1.97 0.97 -4.50
N VAL A 93 0.70 0.71 -4.83
CA VAL A 93 -0.37 0.62 -3.82
C VAL A 93 -0.09 -0.55 -2.87
N ALA A 94 0.26 -1.71 -3.40
CA ALA A 94 0.57 -2.91 -2.63
C ALA A 94 1.77 -2.72 -1.69
N ILE A 95 2.84 -2.10 -2.19
CA ILE A 95 4.02 -1.72 -1.39
C ILE A 95 3.63 -0.73 -0.30
N GLY A 96 2.82 0.30 -0.61
CA GLY A 96 2.35 1.26 0.39
C GLY A 96 1.58 0.58 1.54
N VAL A 97 0.70 -0.37 1.23
CA VAL A 97 -0.02 -1.17 2.23
C VAL A 97 0.94 -2.03 3.06
N ALA A 98 1.84 -2.77 2.40
CA ALA A 98 2.83 -3.62 3.07
C ALA A 98 3.76 -2.82 3.99
N LEU A 99 4.22 -1.65 3.54
CA LEU A 99 5.06 -0.74 4.31
C LEU A 99 4.32 -0.20 5.53
N THR A 100 3.07 0.23 5.37
CA THR A 100 2.27 0.76 6.48
C THR A 100 1.92 -0.32 7.49
N ALA A 101 1.56 -1.52 7.02
CA ALA A 101 1.26 -2.67 7.88
C ALA A 101 2.49 -3.13 8.67
N SER A 102 3.65 -3.25 8.02
CA SER A 102 4.91 -3.62 8.68
C SER A 102 5.36 -2.58 9.70
N THR A 103 5.30 -1.28 9.35
CA THR A 103 5.60 -0.17 10.28
C THR A 103 4.72 -0.26 11.52
N ARG A 104 3.44 -0.59 11.35
CA ARG A 104 2.49 -0.70 12.46
C ARG A 104 2.67 -1.95 13.32
N LEU A 105 3.08 -3.06 12.72
CA LEU A 105 3.46 -4.28 13.45
C LEU A 105 4.68 -4.04 14.33
N LEU A 106 5.69 -3.32 13.82
CA LEU A 106 6.93 -3.05 14.54
C LEU A 106 6.78 -2.11 15.74
N LEU A 107 5.77 -1.23 15.73
CA LEU A 107 5.57 -0.19 16.75
C LEU A 107 4.51 -0.56 17.80
N GLY A 108 3.88 -1.74 17.69
CA GLY A 108 2.81 -2.16 18.60
C GLY A 108 3.33 -2.81 19.89
N PRO A 109 2.97 -2.32 21.10
CA PRO A 109 3.25 -3.03 22.35
C PRO A 109 2.46 -4.35 22.43
N ASN A 110 3.05 -5.34 23.10
CA ASN A 110 2.75 -6.75 22.91
C ASN A 110 2.02 -7.39 24.11
N THR A 111 0.95 -6.76 24.60
CA THR A 111 0.28 -7.23 25.82
C THR A 111 -1.23 -7.00 25.72
N ASN A 112 -2.01 -7.92 25.12
CA ASN A 112 -3.47 -8.17 25.30
C ASN A 112 -4.01 -9.06 24.16
N PHE A 113 -5.11 -9.80 24.41
CA PHE A 113 -5.77 -10.66 23.40
C PHE A 113 -6.18 -9.91 22.12
N VAL A 114 -6.73 -8.70 22.26
CA VAL A 114 -7.14 -7.85 21.13
C VAL A 114 -5.96 -7.47 20.23
N HIS A 115 -4.73 -7.44 20.78
CA HIS A 115 -3.54 -7.21 19.96
C HIS A 115 -3.26 -8.36 19.01
N TYR A 116 -3.55 -9.62 19.38
CA TYR A 116 -3.36 -10.76 18.46
C TYR A 116 -4.28 -10.68 17.26
N LEU A 117 -5.57 -10.37 17.46
CA LEU A 117 -6.51 -10.21 16.34
C LEU A 117 -6.06 -9.08 15.40
N ARG A 118 -5.66 -7.94 15.97
CA ARG A 118 -5.12 -6.82 15.18
C ARG A 118 -3.86 -7.24 14.41
N SER A 119 -2.91 -7.88 15.07
CA SER A 119 -1.66 -8.31 14.44
C SER A 119 -1.92 -9.36 13.36
N PHE A 120 -2.89 -10.26 13.54
CA PHE A 120 -3.30 -11.22 12.52
C PHE A 120 -3.81 -10.50 11.26
N ILE A 121 -4.69 -9.50 11.41
CA ILE A 121 -5.17 -8.68 10.28
C ILE A 121 -4.01 -7.97 9.59
N LEU A 122 -3.10 -7.37 10.36
CA LEU A 122 -1.93 -6.68 9.81
C LEU A 122 -1.00 -7.62 9.04
N ILE A 123 -0.76 -8.84 9.55
CA ILE A 123 0.03 -9.87 8.88
C ILE A 123 -0.66 -10.32 7.59
N LEU A 124 -1.98 -10.52 7.61
CA LEU A 124 -2.75 -10.87 6.42
C LEU A 124 -2.60 -9.80 5.33
N CYS A 125 -2.81 -8.53 5.68
CA CYS A 125 -2.63 -7.40 4.76
C CYS A 125 -1.20 -7.31 4.22
N LEU A 126 -0.20 -7.55 5.07
CA LEU A 126 1.21 -7.58 4.68
C LEU A 126 1.49 -8.68 3.66
N MET A 127 1.04 -9.91 3.93
CA MET A 127 1.21 -11.06 3.05
C MET A 127 0.51 -10.85 1.70
N LEU A 128 -0.70 -10.30 1.71
CA LEU A 128 -1.42 -9.93 0.49
C LEU A 128 -0.66 -8.86 -0.30
N GLY A 129 -0.13 -7.84 0.39
CA GLY A 129 0.71 -6.81 -0.24
C GLY A 129 1.91 -7.40 -0.96
N PHE A 130 2.64 -8.33 -0.32
CA PHE A 130 3.76 -9.02 -0.97
C PHE A 130 3.31 -9.87 -2.16
N PHE A 131 2.26 -10.66 -2.01
CA PHE A 131 1.78 -11.54 -3.07
C PHE A 131 1.31 -10.75 -4.30
N ILE A 132 0.54 -9.68 -4.08
CA ILE A 132 0.04 -8.85 -5.17
C ILE A 132 1.17 -8.04 -5.79
N THR A 133 2.13 -7.54 -5.02
CA THR A 133 3.33 -6.89 -5.59
C THR A 133 4.05 -7.85 -6.54
N ALA A 134 4.31 -9.09 -6.11
CA ALA A 134 4.96 -10.11 -6.94
C ALA A 134 4.15 -10.46 -8.19
N TYR A 135 2.83 -10.65 -8.03
CA TYR A 135 1.92 -10.89 -9.14
C TYR A 135 1.92 -9.74 -10.16
N SER A 136 1.98 -8.49 -9.69
CA SER A 136 1.89 -7.30 -10.52
C SER A 136 3.13 -7.01 -11.36
N ILE A 137 4.26 -7.67 -11.07
CA ILE A 137 5.51 -7.48 -11.80
C ILE A 137 5.33 -7.74 -13.30
N LYS A 138 4.45 -8.68 -13.67
CA LYS A 138 4.16 -8.98 -15.08
C LYS A 138 3.68 -7.76 -15.88
N TYR A 139 2.97 -6.83 -15.25
CA TYR A 139 2.43 -5.65 -15.93
C TYR A 139 3.50 -4.61 -16.30
N TYR A 140 4.74 -4.75 -15.83
CA TYR A 140 5.87 -3.93 -16.28
C TYR A 140 6.59 -4.48 -17.51
N PHE A 141 6.35 -5.74 -17.85
CA PHE A 141 6.99 -6.42 -18.99
C PHE A 141 6.05 -6.54 -20.20
N VAL A 142 4.86 -5.94 -20.11
CA VAL A 142 3.86 -5.79 -21.19
C VAL A 142 4.01 -4.40 -21.79
#